data_AF-A0A1H8LAC9-F1
#
_entry.id   AF-A0A1H8LAC9-F1
#
_cell.length_a   1.000
_cell.length_b   1.000
_cell.length_c   1.000
_cell.angle_alpha   90.00
_cell.angle_beta   90.00
_cell.angle_gamma   90.00
#
_symmetry.space_group_name_H-M   'P 1'
#
loop_
_entity.id
_entity.type
_entity.pdbx_description
1 polymer ?
#
loop_
_entity_poly.entity_id
_entity_poly.type
_entity_poly.pdbx_seq_one_letter_code
_entity_poly.pdbx_strand_id
1 'polypeptide(L)'
;MKDQIQAELQKLMPQFKRVTKMIQEAEDSWTAHYDRTNPDDMYLRDIFNVVGDKLGDVEQLLRVAAAPVAEEGILRKGKNGRYSLNGSEFTTGQSIEYLDAGYDGYDPRWVYSRIEHNGTDYYIVRSPKLLLNGLKVRIKRISRWD
;
A
#
# COMPACT_ATOMS: atom_id res chain seq x y z
N MET A 1 21.73 1.33 -11.77
CA MET A 1 21.31 1.87 -10.46
C MET A 1 19.94 1.35 -10.04
N LYS A 2 18.85 1.53 -10.82
CA LYS A 2 17.50 1.01 -10.45
C LYS A 2 17.51 -0.46 -10.04
N ASP A 3 18.11 -1.33 -10.86
CA ASP A 3 18.12 -2.77 -10.59
C ASP A 3 18.98 -3.14 -9.38
N GLN A 4 20.03 -2.36 -9.09
CA GLN A 4 20.84 -2.50 -7.87
C GLN A 4 20.02 -2.11 -6.63
N ILE A 5 19.28 -1.00 -6.68
CA ILE A 5 18.36 -0.60 -5.59
C ILE A 5 17.33 -1.71 -5.35
N GLN A 6 16.74 -2.27 -6.41
CA GLN A 6 15.79 -3.36 -6.30
C GLN A 6 16.41 -4.60 -5.65
N ALA A 7 17.63 -4.98 -6.04
CA ALA A 7 18.34 -6.11 -5.46
C ALA A 7 18.67 -5.90 -3.97
N GLU A 8 19.11 -4.70 -3.57
CA GLU A 8 19.39 -4.39 -2.16
C GLU A 8 18.11 -4.39 -1.31
N LEU A 9 17.00 -3.83 -1.83
CA LEU A 9 15.72 -3.88 -1.12
C LEU A 9 15.22 -5.31 -0.94
N GLN A 10 15.39 -6.19 -1.94
CA GLN A 10 15.05 -7.61 -1.83
C GLN A 10 15.87 -8.32 -0.73
N LYS A 11 17.15 -7.96 -0.56
CA LYS A 11 17.98 -8.52 0.52
C LYS A 11 17.54 -8.07 1.92
N LEU A 12 16.92 -6.89 2.04
CA LEU A 12 16.40 -6.37 3.30
C LEU A 12 15.04 -6.97 3.68
N MET A 13 14.25 -7.47 2.72
CA MET A 13 12.90 -7.99 2.97
C MET A 13 12.84 -9.05 4.09
N PRO A 14 13.72 -10.08 4.14
CA PRO A 14 13.70 -11.06 5.23
C PRO A 14 13.98 -10.44 6.60
N GLN A 15 14.79 -9.37 6.64
CA GLN A 15 15.12 -8.67 7.88
C GLN A 15 13.92 -7.84 8.36
N PHE A 16 13.24 -7.12 7.45
CA PHE A 16 12.01 -6.40 7.78
C PHE A 16 10.96 -7.35 8.37
N LYS A 17 10.71 -8.49 7.70
CA LYS A 17 9.78 -9.51 8.19
C LYS A 17 10.14 -10.02 9.58
N ARG A 18 11.42 -10.33 9.79
CA ARG A 18 11.91 -10.80 11.10
C ARG A 18 11.65 -9.76 12.19
N VAL A 19 11.98 -8.49 11.94
CA VAL A 19 11.80 -7.41 12.91
C VAL A 19 10.32 -7.15 13.19
N THR A 20 9.48 -7.04 12.15
CA THR A 20 8.02 -6.90 12.32
C THR A 20 7.43 -8.05 13.14
N LYS A 21 7.88 -9.28 12.90
CA LYS A 21 7.46 -10.44 13.70
C LYS A 21 7.87 -10.33 15.17
N MET A 22 9.11 -9.92 15.44
CA MET A 22 9.59 -9.72 16.81
C MET A 22 8.79 -8.64 17.54
N ILE A 23 8.44 -7.55 16.84
CA ILE A 23 7.60 -6.48 17.39
C ILE A 23 6.22 -7.03 17.73
N GLN A 24 5.59 -7.80 16.82
CA GLN A 24 4.30 -8.42 17.07
C GLN A 24 4.32 -9.40 18.24
N GLU A 25 5.30 -10.30 18.29
CA GLU A 25 5.46 -11.28 19.38
C GLU A 25 5.66 -10.58 20.74
N ALA A 26 6.43 -9.48 20.75
CA ALA A 26 6.58 -8.66 21.94
C ALA A 26 5.27 -7.97 22.33
N GLU A 27 4.48 -7.47 21.37
CA GLU A 27 3.20 -6.81 21.63
C GLU A 27 2.13 -7.80 22.15
N ASP A 28 2.08 -9.02 21.60
CA ASP A 28 1.15 -10.09 22.02
C ASP A 28 1.31 -10.46 23.51
N SER A 29 2.51 -10.21 24.06
CA SER A 29 2.84 -10.44 25.46
C SER A 29 3.52 -9.23 26.11
N TRP A 30 3.10 -8.01 25.77
CA TRP A 30 3.86 -6.78 26.05
C TRP A 30 4.22 -6.57 27.52
N THR A 31 3.39 -6.99 28.47
CA THR A 31 3.70 -6.86 29.91
C THR A 31 4.85 -7.74 30.39
N ALA A 32 5.27 -8.74 29.59
CA ALA A 32 6.47 -9.54 29.84
C ALA A 32 7.76 -8.88 29.33
N HIS A 33 7.63 -7.87 28.46
CA HIS A 33 8.74 -7.24 27.75
C HIS A 33 8.95 -5.76 28.12
N TYR A 34 7.91 -5.10 28.64
CA TYR A 34 7.94 -3.68 28.99
C TYR A 34 7.33 -3.45 30.37
N ASP A 35 8.00 -2.64 31.20
CA ASP A 35 7.46 -2.21 32.49
C ASP A 35 6.47 -1.04 32.30
N ARG A 36 5.18 -1.30 32.58
CA ARG A 36 4.10 -0.31 32.48
C ARG A 36 4.29 0.95 33.34
N THR A 37 5.13 0.86 34.37
CA THR A 37 5.42 1.97 35.29
C THR A 37 6.66 2.77 34.91
N ASN A 38 7.45 2.26 33.95
CA ASN A 38 8.61 2.93 33.40
C ASN A 38 8.22 3.71 32.12
N PRO A 39 8.24 5.06 32.13
CA PRO A 39 7.89 5.86 30.96
C PRO A 39 8.78 5.60 29.74
N ASP A 40 10.06 5.28 29.93
CA ASP A 40 10.99 5.03 28.82
C ASP A 40 10.66 3.72 28.10
N ASP A 41 10.25 2.69 28.85
CA ASP A 41 9.79 1.41 28.27
C ASP A 41 8.51 1.60 27.46
N MET A 42 7.57 2.41 27.95
CA MET A 42 6.33 2.72 27.23
C MET A 42 6.61 3.52 25.96
N TYR A 43 7.52 4.49 26.03
CA TYR A 43 7.97 5.21 24.83
C TYR A 43 8.58 4.27 23.78
N LEU A 44 9.47 3.36 24.18
CA LEU A 44 10.07 2.40 23.24
C LEU A 44 9.04 1.48 22.59
N ARG A 45 8.07 0.96 23.37
CA ARG A 45 6.97 0.16 22.85
C ARG A 45 6.20 0.90 21.78
N ASP A 46 5.82 2.15 22.04
CA ASP A 46 5.08 2.98 21.08
C ASP A 46 5.90 3.22 19.81
N ILE A 47 7.19 3.53 19.94
CA ILE A 47 8.08 3.70 18.79
C ILE A 47 8.23 2.40 18.00
N PHE A 48 8.36 1.24 18.65
CA PHE A 48 8.48 -0.04 17.97
C PHE A 48 7.22 -0.41 17.22
N ASN A 49 6.03 -0.14 17.77
CA ASN A 49 4.77 -0.32 17.05
C ASN A 49 4.71 0.55 15.79
N VAL A 50 5.09 1.83 15.88
CA VAL A 50 5.18 2.74 14.72
C VAL A 50 6.20 2.24 13.68
N VAL A 51 7.34 1.70 14.12
CA VAL A 51 8.33 1.11 13.22
C VAL A 51 7.77 -0.13 12.52
N GLY A 52 7.08 -1.01 13.26
CA GLY A 52 6.43 -2.21 12.71
C GLY A 52 5.47 -1.87 11.57
N ASP A 53 4.60 -0.88 11.78
CA ASP A 53 3.66 -0.40 10.76
C ASP A 53 4.38 0.12 9.51
N LYS A 54 5.43 0.94 9.70
CA LYS A 54 6.22 1.49 8.59
C LYS A 54 6.96 0.39 7.80
N LEU A 55 7.45 -0.64 8.49
CA LEU A 55 8.06 -1.80 7.83
C LEU A 55 7.03 -2.59 7.02
N GLY A 56 5.81 -2.73 7.54
CA GLY A 56 4.68 -3.31 6.81
C GLY A 56 4.34 -2.52 5.54
N ASP A 57 4.29 -1.19 5.62
CA ASP A 57 4.09 -0.32 4.46
C ASP A 57 5.19 -0.51 3.41
N VAL A 58 6.46 -0.57 3.83
CA VAL A 58 7.60 -0.82 2.94
C VAL A 58 7.47 -2.20 2.27
N GLU A 59 7.15 -3.25 3.02
CA GLU A 59 6.96 -4.59 2.46
C GLU A 59 5.86 -4.59 1.39
N GLN A 60 4.72 -3.95 1.66
CA GLN A 60 3.62 -3.86 0.70
C GLN A 60 4.03 -3.11 -0.56
N LEU A 61 4.76 -2.00 -0.46
CA LEU A 61 5.27 -1.25 -1.60
C LEU A 61 6.25 -2.08 -2.44
N LEU A 62 7.14 -2.85 -1.81
CA LEU A 62 8.06 -3.74 -2.51
C LEU A 62 7.32 -4.86 -3.25
N ARG A 63 6.28 -5.44 -2.64
CA ARG A 63 5.43 -6.44 -3.29
C ARG A 63 4.71 -5.86 -4.51
N VAL A 64 4.16 -4.65 -4.39
CA VAL A 64 3.55 -3.93 -5.51
C VAL A 64 4.57 -3.64 -6.62
N ALA A 65 5.78 -3.21 -6.27
CA ALA A 65 6.82 -2.90 -7.25
C ALA A 65 7.24 -4.14 -8.06
N ALA A 66 7.33 -5.30 -7.39
CA ALA A 66 7.71 -6.57 -8.01
C ALA A 66 6.56 -7.30 -8.73
N ALA A 67 5.31 -6.98 -8.40
CA ALA A 67 4.16 -7.71 -8.94
C ALA A 67 3.91 -7.38 -10.42
N PRO A 68 3.57 -8.39 -11.26
CA PRO A 68 3.20 -8.17 -12.65
C PRO A 68 1.83 -7.49 -12.75
N VAL A 69 1.64 -6.72 -13.82
CA VAL A 69 0.33 -6.18 -14.20
C VAL A 69 -0.60 -7.35 -14.53
N ALA A 70 -1.75 -7.40 -13.88
CA ALA A 70 -2.76 -8.43 -14.09
C ALA A 70 -3.82 -7.98 -15.09
N GLU A 71 -4.29 -6.74 -14.94
CA GLU A 71 -5.32 -6.15 -15.80
C GLU A 71 -5.03 -4.66 -15.97
N GLU A 72 -5.35 -4.12 -17.14
CA GLU A 72 -5.28 -2.70 -17.48
C GLU A 72 -6.55 -2.33 -18.26
N GLY A 73 -7.03 -1.10 -18.08
CA GLY A 73 -8.23 -0.63 -18.78
C GLY A 73 -8.73 0.71 -18.29
N ILE A 74 -10.00 0.99 -18.57
CA ILE A 74 -10.66 2.24 -18.20
C ILE A 74 -11.67 1.96 -17.09
N LEU A 75 -11.59 2.71 -15.99
CA LEU A 75 -12.57 2.65 -14.92
C LEU A 75 -13.94 3.12 -15.40
N ARG A 76 -14.97 2.37 -15.04
CA ARG A 76 -16.37 2.71 -15.32
C ARG A 76 -17.18 2.71 -14.04
N LYS A 77 -17.95 3.78 -13.82
CA LYS A 77 -18.90 3.85 -12.72
C LYS A 77 -20.17 3.07 -13.07
N GLY A 78 -20.53 2.11 -12.24
CA GLY A 78 -21.77 1.34 -12.33
C GLY A 78 -22.96 2.10 -11.74
N LYS A 79 -24.18 1.62 -12.03
CA LYS A 79 -25.42 2.18 -11.48
C LYS A 79 -25.53 2.06 -9.95
N ASN A 80 -24.81 1.11 -9.36
CA ASN A 80 -24.70 0.92 -7.91
C ASN A 80 -23.69 1.87 -7.25
N GLY A 81 -23.09 2.80 -7.99
CA GLY A 81 -22.12 3.77 -7.48
C GLY A 81 -20.68 3.25 -7.39
N ARG A 82 -20.43 1.96 -7.60
CA ARG A 82 -19.08 1.38 -7.57
C ARG A 82 -18.36 1.57 -8.90
N TYR A 83 -17.04 1.65 -8.83
CA TYR A 83 -16.19 1.67 -10.02
C TYR A 83 -15.72 0.26 -10.34
N SER A 84 -15.65 -0.08 -11.62
CA SER A 84 -15.18 -1.38 -12.09
C SER A 84 -14.12 -1.26 -13.17
N LEU A 85 -13.21 -2.23 -13.18
CA LEU A 85 -12.27 -2.51 -14.26
C LEU A 85 -12.64 -3.87 -14.84
N ASN A 86 -12.94 -3.95 -16.13
CA ASN A 86 -13.30 -5.19 -16.83
C ASN A 86 -14.42 -6.01 -16.16
N GLY A 87 -15.35 -5.35 -15.47
CA GLY A 87 -16.45 -5.99 -14.75
C GLY A 87 -16.15 -6.34 -13.29
N SER A 88 -14.89 -6.24 -12.84
CA SER A 88 -14.49 -6.41 -11.44
C SER A 88 -14.62 -5.09 -10.68
N GLU A 89 -15.44 -5.06 -9.63
CA GLU A 89 -15.69 -3.86 -8.84
C GLU A 89 -14.60 -3.59 -7.81
N PHE A 90 -14.34 -2.30 -7.58
CA PHE A 90 -13.46 -1.83 -6.51
C PHE A 90 -14.23 -1.60 -5.20
N THR A 91 -13.50 -1.84 -4.12
CA THR A 91 -13.86 -1.63 -2.72
C THR A 91 -12.72 -0.90 -2.01
N THR A 92 -13.03 -0.35 -0.84
CA THR A 92 -12.07 0.33 0.04
C THR A 92 -10.85 -0.55 0.33
N GLY A 93 -9.66 0.07 0.28
CA GLY A 93 -8.37 -0.56 0.57
C GLY A 93 -7.73 -1.27 -0.63
N GLN A 94 -8.46 -1.48 -1.74
CA GLN A 94 -7.87 -2.15 -2.91
C GLN A 94 -6.84 -1.27 -3.62
N SER A 95 -5.68 -1.87 -3.89
CA SER A 95 -4.59 -1.24 -4.65
C SER A 95 -4.98 -0.95 -6.09
N ILE A 96 -4.51 0.18 -6.60
CA ILE A 96 -4.71 0.59 -8.00
C ILE A 96 -3.52 1.42 -8.48
N GLU A 97 -3.16 1.28 -9.75
CA GLU A 97 -2.25 2.21 -10.42
C GLU A 97 -3.05 2.99 -11.47
N TYR A 98 -2.97 4.32 -11.46
CA TYR A 98 -3.60 5.16 -12.47
C TYR A 98 -2.55 5.82 -13.36
N LEU A 99 -2.91 6.07 -14.62
CA LEU A 99 -2.06 6.80 -15.53
C LEU A 99 -2.24 8.30 -15.26
N ASP A 100 -1.22 8.90 -14.65
CA ASP A 100 -1.06 10.36 -14.59
C ASP A 100 -0.55 10.81 -15.96
N ALA A 101 -1.39 11.54 -16.70
CA ALA A 101 -1.10 11.98 -18.07
C ALA A 101 0.02 13.03 -18.14
N GLY A 102 0.50 13.50 -16.99
CA GLY A 102 1.45 14.60 -16.89
C GLY A 102 0.75 15.95 -16.95
N TYR A 103 1.43 16.97 -16.45
CA TYR A 103 1.16 18.36 -16.79
C TYR A 103 2.44 18.94 -17.41
N ASP A 104 2.27 19.98 -18.21
CA ASP A 104 3.30 20.84 -18.82
C ASP A 104 4.77 20.42 -18.58
N GLY A 105 5.32 19.60 -19.49
CA GLY A 105 6.73 19.18 -19.48
C GLY A 105 7.05 17.84 -18.81
N TYR A 106 6.08 17.11 -18.25
CA TYR A 106 6.29 15.77 -17.68
C TYR A 106 5.66 14.67 -18.54
N ASP A 107 6.42 13.60 -18.76
CA ASP A 107 5.92 12.40 -19.44
C ASP A 107 4.83 11.67 -18.61
N PRO A 108 3.87 11.01 -19.27
CA PRO A 108 2.88 10.18 -18.60
C PRO A 108 3.53 9.09 -17.75
N ARG A 109 2.98 8.83 -16.56
CA ARG A 109 3.50 7.81 -15.64
C ARG A 109 2.41 7.08 -14.88
N TRP A 110 2.70 5.83 -14.54
CA TRP A 110 1.84 5.04 -13.65
C TRP A 110 2.08 5.43 -12.20
N VAL A 111 1.01 5.76 -11.48
CA VAL A 111 1.07 6.18 -10.09
C VAL A 111 0.31 5.19 -9.22
N TYR A 112 1.04 4.55 -8.28
CA TYR A 112 0.44 3.66 -7.29
C TYR A 112 -0.37 4.43 -6.23
N SER A 113 -1.52 3.87 -5.87
CA SER A 113 -2.35 4.29 -4.75
C SER A 113 -3.33 3.17 -4.35
N ARG A 114 -4.35 3.54 -3.56
CA ARG A 114 -5.48 2.68 -3.19
C ARG A 114 -6.79 3.43 -3.37
N ILE A 115 -7.86 2.66 -3.58
CA ILE A 115 -9.24 3.14 -3.61
C ILE A 115 -9.78 3.24 -2.19
N GLU A 116 -10.45 4.34 -1.87
CA GLU A 116 -11.15 4.57 -0.62
C GLU A 116 -12.54 5.18 -0.88
N HIS A 117 -13.40 5.17 0.13
CA HIS A 117 -14.73 5.79 0.06
C HIS A 117 -14.86 6.84 1.17
N ASN A 118 -15.30 8.04 0.81
CA ASN A 118 -15.39 9.17 1.76
C ASN A 118 -16.81 9.39 2.32
N GLY A 119 -17.75 8.48 2.04
CA GLY A 119 -19.17 8.60 2.41
C GLY A 119 -20.05 9.12 1.27
N THR A 120 -19.46 9.72 0.24
CA THR A 120 -20.19 10.25 -0.93
C THR A 120 -19.80 9.53 -2.22
N ASP A 121 -18.51 9.34 -2.48
CA ASP A 121 -18.02 8.60 -3.64
C ASP A 121 -16.68 7.91 -3.35
N TYR A 122 -16.29 7.01 -4.25
CA TYR A 122 -14.95 6.45 -4.27
C TYR A 122 -13.93 7.47 -4.79
N TYR A 123 -12.72 7.43 -4.21
CA TYR A 123 -11.60 8.26 -4.61
C TYR A 123 -10.27 7.51 -4.54
N ILE A 124 -9.26 8.03 -5.22
CA ILE A 124 -7.87 7.56 -5.12
C ILE A 124 -7.15 8.38 -4.04
N VAL A 125 -6.59 7.73 -3.03
CA VAL A 125 -5.98 8.41 -1.86
C VAL A 125 -4.91 9.42 -2.24
N ARG A 126 -4.06 9.08 -3.21
CA ARG A 126 -2.95 9.96 -3.65
C ARG A 126 -3.43 11.13 -4.49
N SER A 127 -4.65 11.10 -5.01
CA SER A 127 -5.23 12.17 -5.82
C SER A 127 -6.75 12.25 -5.59
N PRO A 128 -7.20 12.74 -4.42
CA PRO A 128 -8.62 12.67 -4.03
C PRO A 128 -9.57 13.47 -4.93
N LYS A 129 -9.03 14.41 -5.73
CA LYS A 129 -9.79 15.25 -6.65
C LYS A 129 -9.87 14.66 -8.08
N LEU A 130 -9.20 13.54 -8.35
CA LEU A 130 -9.15 12.94 -9.67
C LEU A 130 -10.50 12.28 -10.01
N LEU A 131 -11.05 12.58 -11.19
CA LEU A 131 -12.27 11.94 -11.68
C LEU A 131 -11.96 10.48 -12.03
N LEU A 132 -12.62 9.55 -11.36
CA LEU A 132 -12.38 8.12 -11.55
C LEU A 132 -13.04 7.56 -12.81
N ASN A 133 -14.23 8.06 -13.18
CA ASN A 133 -14.93 7.55 -14.35
C ASN A 133 -14.19 7.96 -15.63
N GLY A 134 -13.81 6.99 -16.46
CA GLY A 134 -12.98 7.24 -17.64
C GLY A 134 -11.48 7.24 -17.39
N LEU A 135 -11.03 7.03 -16.14
CA LEU A 135 -9.61 7.02 -15.80
C LEU A 135 -8.95 5.73 -16.29
N LYS A 136 -7.79 5.87 -16.95
CA LYS A 136 -6.96 4.71 -17.31
C LYS A 136 -6.21 4.19 -16.10
N VAL A 137 -6.43 2.91 -15.78
CA VAL A 137 -5.90 2.25 -14.60
C VAL A 137 -5.36 0.88 -14.92
N ARG A 138 -4.57 0.33 -14.00
CA ARG A 138 -4.18 -1.07 -13.98
C ARG A 138 -4.09 -1.61 -12.56
N ILE A 139 -4.23 -2.91 -12.42
CA ILE A 139 -4.06 -3.63 -11.16
C ILE A 139 -2.97 -4.68 -11.35
N LYS A 140 -2.30 -5.02 -10.24
CA LYS A 140 -1.22 -6.00 -10.23
C LYS A 140 -1.65 -7.25 -9.47
N ARG A 141 -1.12 -8.41 -9.89
CA ARG A 141 -1.27 -9.66 -9.15
C ARG A 141 -0.28 -9.69 -8.00
N ILE A 142 -0.65 -9.06 -6.90
CA ILE A 142 0.14 -9.07 -5.67
C ILE A 142 -0.02 -10.46 -5.05
N SER A 143 1.03 -11.29 -5.08
CA SER A 143 1.00 -12.58 -4.39
C SER A 143 0.64 -12.34 -2.94
N ARG A 144 -0.42 -12.98 -2.43
CA ARG A 144 -0.56 -13.15 -0.98
C ARG A 144 0.65 -13.96 -0.53
N TRP A 145 1.23 -13.58 0.60
CA TRP A 145 2.23 -14.44 1.22
C TRP A 145 1.49 -15.40 2.13
N ASP A 146 1.96 -16.64 2.09
CA ASP A 146 1.68 -17.69 3.06
C ASP A 146 2.47 -17.42 4.34
#